data_AF-A0A815V8W7-F1
#
_entry.id   AF-A0A815V8W7-F1
#
_cell.length_a   1.000
_cell.length_b   1.000
_cell.length_c   1.000
_cell.angle_alpha   90.00
_cell.angle_beta   90.00
_cell.angle_gamma   90.00
#
_symmetry.space_group_name_H-M   'P 1'
#
loop_
_entity.id
_entity.type
_entity.pdbx_description
1 polymer ?
#
loop_
_entity_poly.entity_id
_entity_poly.type
_entity_poly.pdbx_seq_one_letter_code
_entity_poly.pdbx_strand_id
1 'polypeptide(L)'
;MATAMQNDDSAIEKWKLRRTIQYLSSLRGRGTSLVTMIVPAQSQLSRTTKLLTDEYALSSCIKSSQTRHNVQQALSAAQGRLRLYTQNTLPENGLVLYTGIVYDEEQHRETKISMCIEPLQPLQYGLYRCETHFITDFLQQQIIDSVNDLNARRYGIMVIDG
;
A
#
# COMPACT_ATOMS: atom_id res chain seq x y z
N MET A 1 21.85 -5.23 -25.91
CA MET A 1 20.39 -5.44 -26.12
C MET A 1 19.66 -5.79 -24.83
N ALA A 2 20.17 -6.67 -23.97
CA ALA A 2 19.49 -7.05 -22.70
C ALA A 2 19.20 -5.88 -21.73
N THR A 3 20.08 -4.87 -21.66
CA THR A 3 19.93 -3.73 -20.73
C THR A 3 18.82 -2.74 -21.13
N ALA A 4 18.45 -2.68 -22.43
CA ALA A 4 17.38 -1.80 -22.89
C ALA A 4 15.99 -2.39 -22.56
N MET A 5 15.83 -3.71 -22.72
CA MET A 5 14.58 -4.41 -22.40
C MET A 5 14.24 -4.36 -20.89
N GLN A 6 15.24 -4.49 -20.02
CA GLN A 6 15.05 -4.39 -18.56
C GLN A 6 14.57 -2.99 -18.11
N ASN A 7 14.99 -1.93 -18.81
CA ASN A 7 14.58 -0.56 -18.48
C ASN A 7 13.13 -0.28 -18.89
N ASP A 8 12.67 -0.82 -20.02
CA ASP A 8 11.30 -0.65 -20.48
C ASP A 8 10.31 -1.39 -19.58
N ASP A 9 10.64 -2.62 -19.15
CA ASP A 9 9.81 -3.38 -18.21
C ASP A 9 9.67 -2.66 -16.86
N SER A 10 10.79 -2.13 -16.34
CA SER A 10 10.80 -1.33 -15.10
C SER A 10 9.97 -0.05 -15.22
N ALA A 11 9.98 0.61 -16.39
CA ALA A 11 9.19 1.81 -16.63
C ALA A 11 7.68 1.50 -16.69
N ILE A 12 7.31 0.37 -17.28
CA ILE A 12 5.91 -0.10 -17.34
C ILE A 12 5.39 -0.42 -15.93
N GLU A 13 6.17 -1.11 -15.10
CA GLU A 13 5.80 -1.41 -13.71
C GLU A 13 5.61 -0.14 -12.87
N LYS A 14 6.53 0.82 -12.99
CA LYS A 14 6.41 2.14 -12.35
C LYS A 14 5.14 2.86 -12.79
N TRP A 15 4.81 2.82 -14.08
CA TRP A 15 3.60 3.44 -14.61
C TRP A 15 2.33 2.76 -14.05
N LYS A 16 2.30 1.43 -14.01
CA LYS A 16 1.20 0.66 -13.41
C LYS A 16 1.02 1.03 -11.93
N LEU A 17 2.11 1.07 -11.17
CA LEU A 17 2.08 1.42 -9.74
C LEU A 17 1.58 2.87 -9.53
N ARG A 18 2.07 3.82 -10.32
CA ARG A 18 1.61 5.22 -10.26
C ARG A 18 0.11 5.35 -10.52
N ARG A 19 -0.41 4.62 -11.51
CA ARG A 19 -1.85 4.60 -11.81
C ARG A 19 -2.66 3.98 -10.68
N THR A 20 -2.17 2.90 -10.07
CA THR A 20 -2.81 2.27 -8.91
C THR A 20 -2.83 3.20 -7.69
N ILE A 21 -1.75 3.94 -7.43
CA ILE A 21 -1.69 4.93 -6.35
C ILE A 21 -2.69 6.06 -6.61
N GLN A 22 -2.77 6.57 -7.84
CA GLN A 22 -3.72 7.62 -8.20
C GLN A 22 -5.15 7.14 -7.97
N TYR A 23 -5.47 5.91 -8.41
CA TYR A 23 -6.75 5.27 -8.13
C TYR A 23 -7.02 5.14 -6.63
N LEU A 24 -6.09 4.61 -5.84
CA LEU A 24 -6.22 4.49 -4.39
C LEU A 24 -6.44 5.84 -3.70
N SER A 25 -5.76 6.88 -4.16
CA SER A 25 -5.86 8.23 -3.60
C SER A 25 -7.20 8.91 -3.87
N SER A 26 -7.87 8.56 -4.98
CA SER A 26 -9.21 9.08 -5.30
C SER A 26 -10.33 8.38 -4.55
N LEU A 27 -10.08 7.18 -3.98
CA LEU A 27 -11.08 6.47 -3.20
C LEU A 27 -11.37 7.19 -1.88
N ARG A 28 -12.65 7.20 -1.52
CA ARG A 28 -13.18 7.85 -0.31
C ARG A 28 -14.05 6.87 0.46
N GLY A 29 -13.70 6.66 1.73
CA GLY A 29 -14.48 5.84 2.64
C GLY A 29 -15.59 6.65 3.32
N ARG A 30 -16.71 6.00 3.64
CA ARG A 30 -17.75 6.62 4.47
C ARG A 30 -17.37 6.46 5.95
N GLY A 31 -16.75 7.50 6.52
CA GLY A 31 -16.16 7.44 7.86
C GLY A 31 -14.80 6.72 7.87
N THR A 32 -14.35 6.24 9.03
CA THR A 32 -13.07 5.49 9.17
C THR A 32 -13.26 4.03 8.80
N SER A 33 -13.15 3.71 7.50
CA SER A 33 -13.39 2.36 6.97
C SER A 33 -12.28 1.86 6.04
N LEU A 34 -11.20 2.63 5.87
CA LEU A 34 -10.10 2.29 4.99
C LEU A 34 -8.85 2.00 5.83
N VAL A 35 -8.39 0.75 5.74
CA VAL A 35 -7.21 0.25 6.43
C VAL A 35 -6.04 0.27 5.46
N THR A 36 -4.97 0.96 5.86
CA THR A 36 -3.66 0.90 5.25
C THR A 36 -2.72 0.16 6.20
N MET A 37 -2.09 -0.88 5.70
CA MET A 37 -1.12 -1.66 6.47
C MET A 37 0.15 -1.88 5.65
N ILE A 38 1.28 -1.58 6.26
CA ILE A 38 2.61 -1.80 5.74
C ILE A 38 3.27 -2.91 6.54
N VAL A 39 3.69 -3.95 5.84
CA VAL A 39 4.45 -5.07 6.37
C VAL A 39 5.90 -4.90 5.90
N PRO A 40 6.85 -4.70 6.83
CA PRO A 40 8.25 -4.49 6.47
C PRO A 40 8.85 -5.78 5.89
N ALA A 41 9.92 -5.61 5.12
CA ALA A 41 10.72 -6.71 4.60
C ALA A 41 11.21 -7.60 5.75
N GLN A 42 11.29 -8.91 5.50
CA GLN A 42 11.79 -9.92 6.47
C GLN A 42 11.03 -10.00 7.81
N SER A 43 9.84 -9.41 7.89
CA SER A 43 9.05 -9.46 9.12
C SER A 43 8.24 -10.75 9.25
N GLN A 44 8.03 -11.17 10.50
CA GLN A 44 7.24 -12.35 10.78
C GLN A 44 5.74 -12.03 10.66
N LEU A 45 5.06 -12.69 9.70
CA LEU A 45 3.63 -12.52 9.46
C LEU A 45 2.74 -12.85 10.67
N SER A 46 3.22 -13.68 11.60
CA SER A 46 2.51 -14.00 12.85
C SER A 46 2.28 -12.76 13.71
N ARG A 47 3.24 -11.84 13.76
CA ARG A 47 3.12 -10.58 14.51
C ARG A 47 2.05 -9.69 13.93
N THR A 48 2.03 -9.53 12.60
CA THR A 48 1.02 -8.75 11.88
C THR A 48 -0.37 -9.37 12.03
N THR A 49 -0.46 -10.70 11.96
CA THR A 49 -1.71 -11.44 12.11
C THR A 49 -2.29 -11.28 13.52
N LYS A 50 -1.43 -11.33 14.55
CA LYS A 50 -1.81 -11.07 15.94
C LYS A 50 -2.33 -9.64 16.10
N LEU A 51 -1.61 -8.65 15.57
CA LEU A 51 -2.05 -7.25 15.60
C LEU A 51 -3.44 -7.09 14.98
N LEU A 52 -3.69 -7.66 13.79
CA LEU A 52 -5.02 -7.58 13.17
C LEU A 52 -6.12 -8.27 13.99
N THR A 53 -5.77 -9.31 14.75
CA THR A 53 -6.71 -10.03 15.61
C THR A 53 -7.07 -9.19 16.84
N ASP A 54 -6.08 -8.54 17.44
CA ASP A 54 -6.25 -7.63 18.57
C ASP A 54 -7.09 -6.41 18.13
N GLU A 55 -6.79 -5.80 16.98
CA GLU A 55 -7.57 -4.69 16.41
C GLU A 55 -9.01 -5.10 16.06
N TYR A 56 -9.21 -6.34 15.60
CA TYR A 56 -10.55 -6.86 15.35
C TYR A 56 -11.35 -6.97 16.65
N ALA A 57 -10.75 -7.42 17.74
CA ALA A 57 -11.40 -7.48 19.04
C ALA A 57 -11.74 -6.07 19.56
N LEU A 58 -10.81 -5.11 19.44
CA LEU A 58 -11.01 -3.71 19.86
C LEU A 58 -12.10 -2.99 19.05
N SER A 59 -12.25 -3.33 17.76
CA SER A 59 -13.29 -2.75 16.90
C SER A 59 -14.71 -2.96 17.44
N SER A 60 -14.93 -3.99 18.28
CA SER A 60 -16.23 -4.26 18.89
C SER A 60 -16.74 -3.12 19.78
N CYS A 61 -15.84 -2.30 20.33
CA CYS A 61 -16.16 -1.16 21.19
C CYS A 61 -16.62 0.09 20.41
N ILE A 62 -16.54 0.10 19.07
CA ILE A 62 -17.01 1.22 18.26
C ILE A 62 -18.53 1.38 18.45
N LYS A 63 -18.96 2.61 18.77
CA LYS A 63 -20.36 2.94 19.10
C LYS A 63 -21.30 2.79 17.90
N SER A 64 -20.89 3.25 16.72
CA SER A 64 -21.67 3.17 15.48
C SER A 64 -21.67 1.74 14.94
N SER A 65 -22.86 1.15 14.79
CA SER A 65 -23.00 -0.22 14.28
C SER A 65 -22.47 -0.37 12.84
N GLN A 66 -22.78 0.61 11.96
CA GLN A 66 -22.33 0.60 10.56
C GLN A 66 -20.80 0.71 10.47
N THR A 67 -20.21 1.64 11.22
CA THR A 67 -18.75 1.83 11.21
C THR A 67 -18.03 0.62 11.78
N ARG A 68 -18.54 0.05 12.86
CA ARG A 68 -18.02 -1.19 13.45
C ARG A 68 -18.03 -2.33 12.43
N HIS A 69 -19.15 -2.53 11.74
CA HIS A 69 -19.28 -3.57 10.71
C HIS A 69 -18.27 -3.35 9.57
N ASN A 70 -18.13 -2.12 9.09
CA ASN A 70 -17.19 -1.80 8.01
C ASN A 70 -15.73 -2.05 8.40
N VAL A 71 -15.33 -1.65 9.61
CA VAL A 71 -13.98 -1.90 10.13
C VAL A 71 -13.73 -3.40 10.29
N GLN A 72 -14.67 -4.16 10.86
CA GLN A 72 -14.56 -5.61 11.00
C GLN A 72 -14.43 -6.31 9.64
N GLN A 73 -15.21 -5.89 8.65
CA GLN A 73 -15.09 -6.41 7.28
C GLN A 73 -13.73 -6.11 6.64
N ALA A 74 -13.20 -4.89 6.82
CA ALA A 74 -11.91 -4.49 6.29
C ALA A 74 -10.76 -5.29 6.93
N LEU A 75 -10.81 -5.49 8.25
CA LEU A 75 -9.84 -6.29 9.01
C LEU A 75 -9.92 -7.78 8.63
N SER A 76 -11.13 -8.33 8.51
CA SER A 76 -11.32 -9.72 8.06
C SER A 76 -10.79 -9.94 6.64
N ALA A 77 -11.02 -8.97 5.74
CA ALA A 77 -10.45 -9.00 4.40
C ALA A 77 -8.92 -8.94 4.42
N ALA A 78 -8.34 -8.14 5.32
CA ALA A 78 -6.90 -8.03 5.47
C ALA A 78 -6.27 -9.34 5.97
N GLN A 79 -6.88 -9.96 6.99
CA GLN A 79 -6.47 -11.28 7.48
C GLN A 79 -6.57 -12.35 6.37
N GLY A 80 -7.65 -12.33 5.59
CA GLY A 80 -7.82 -13.23 4.44
C GLY A 80 -6.71 -13.08 3.40
N ARG A 81 -6.29 -11.84 3.11
CA ARG A 81 -5.15 -11.58 2.21
C ARG A 81 -3.82 -11.99 2.80
N LEU A 82 -3.57 -11.71 4.07
CA LEU A 82 -2.33 -12.14 4.72
C LEU A 82 -2.19 -13.66 4.76
N ARG A 83 -3.27 -14.42 4.91
CA ARG A 83 -3.24 -15.89 4.88
C ARG A 83 -2.78 -16.47 3.54
N LEU A 84 -2.93 -15.73 2.44
CA LEU A 84 -2.44 -16.16 1.13
C LEU A 84 -0.90 -16.10 1.04
N TYR A 85 -0.28 -15.27 1.88
CA TYR A 85 1.17 -15.18 1.99
C TYR A 85 1.63 -16.08 3.16
N THR A 86 2.43 -17.09 2.85
CA THR A 86 3.16 -17.88 3.83
C THR A 86 4.43 -17.11 4.21
N GLN A 87 5.04 -17.42 5.36
CA GLN A 87 6.29 -16.76 5.80
C GLN A 87 7.45 -16.89 4.79
N ASN A 88 7.40 -17.90 3.91
CA ASN A 88 8.37 -18.12 2.82
C ASN A 88 7.99 -17.44 1.49
N THR A 89 6.84 -16.78 1.42
CA THR A 89 6.33 -16.08 0.21
C THR A 89 6.07 -14.59 0.47
N LEU A 90 6.55 -14.04 1.60
CA LEU A 90 6.62 -12.59 1.76
C LEU A 90 7.61 -12.05 0.72
N PRO A 91 7.23 -11.06 -0.11
CA PRO A 91 8.16 -10.49 -1.07
C PRO A 91 9.38 -9.86 -0.39
N GLU A 92 10.51 -9.85 -1.08
CA GLU A 92 11.78 -9.36 -0.53
C GLU A 92 11.70 -7.88 -0.10
N ASN A 93 10.87 -7.09 -0.80
CA ASN A 93 10.67 -5.68 -0.52
C ASN A 93 9.61 -5.39 0.56
N GLY A 94 8.92 -6.43 1.06
CA GLY A 94 7.78 -6.30 1.96
C GLY A 94 6.45 -6.24 1.23
N LEU A 95 5.39 -5.85 1.95
CA LEU A 95 4.02 -5.90 1.43
C LEU A 95 3.20 -4.71 1.94
N VAL A 96 2.53 -4.01 1.03
CA VAL A 96 1.55 -2.99 1.37
C VAL A 96 0.15 -3.52 1.08
N LEU A 97 -0.73 -3.39 2.07
CA LEU A 97 -2.09 -3.87 2.01
C LEU A 97 -3.06 -2.70 2.17
N TYR A 98 -3.98 -2.60 1.23
CA TYR A 98 -5.08 -1.66 1.22
C TYR A 98 -6.39 -2.45 1.27
N THR A 99 -7.12 -2.35 2.39
CA THR A 99 -8.45 -2.96 2.51
C THR A 99 -9.45 -1.96 3.04
N GLY A 100 -10.68 -2.04 2.55
CA GLY A 100 -11.73 -1.17 3.05
C GLY A 100 -13.00 -1.25 2.23
N ILE A 101 -13.99 -0.52 2.69
CA ILE A 101 -15.25 -0.33 1.97
C ILE A 101 -15.29 1.12 1.51
N VAL A 102 -15.34 1.27 0.19
CA VAL A 102 -15.48 2.56 -0.49
C VAL A 102 -16.94 2.76 -0.80
N TYR A 103 -17.43 3.98 -0.60
CA TYR A 103 -18.77 4.37 -0.96
C TYR A 103 -18.71 5.18 -2.25
N ASP A 104 -19.38 4.72 -3.29
CA ASP A 104 -19.52 5.48 -4.53
C ASP A 104 -20.78 6.35 -4.44
N GLU A 105 -20.60 7.67 -4.44
CA GLU A 105 -21.70 8.63 -4.32
C GLU A 105 -22.60 8.65 -5.56
N GLU A 106 -22.06 8.37 -6.75
CA GLU A 106 -22.84 8.39 -7.99
C GLU A 106 -23.79 7.19 -8.05
N GLN A 107 -23.25 6.01 -7.75
CA GLN A 107 -23.99 4.75 -7.85
C GLN A 107 -24.68 4.34 -6.53
N HIS A 108 -24.51 5.14 -5.46
CA HIS A 108 -25.03 4.87 -4.11
C HIS A 108 -24.70 3.45 -3.62
N ARG A 109 -23.53 2.92 -4.00
CA ARG A 109 -23.15 1.53 -3.79
C ARG A 109 -21.86 1.42 -2.98
N GLU A 110 -21.86 0.48 -2.03
CA GLU A 110 -20.66 0.10 -1.28
C GLU A 110 -19.86 -0.95 -2.06
N THR A 111 -18.58 -0.65 -2.29
CA THR A 111 -17.65 -1.56 -2.97
C THR A 111 -16.52 -1.94 -2.02
N LYS A 112 -16.30 -3.24 -1.88
CA LYS A 112 -15.20 -3.78 -1.09
C LYS A 112 -13.91 -3.75 -1.90
N ILE A 113 -12.92 -3.03 -1.40
CA ILE A 113 -11.58 -2.95 -1.98
C ILE A 113 -10.63 -3.79 -1.12
N SER A 114 -9.83 -4.61 -1.80
CA SER A 114 -8.76 -5.37 -1.19
C SER A 114 -7.64 -5.52 -2.21
N MET A 115 -6.55 -4.80 -2.01
CA MET A 115 -5.40 -4.79 -2.91
C MET A 115 -4.12 -4.99 -2.11
N CYS A 116 -3.23 -5.82 -2.67
CA CYS A 116 -1.91 -6.08 -2.16
C CYS A 116 -0.92 -5.55 -3.19
N ILE A 117 0.06 -4.78 -2.74
CA ILE A 117 1.06 -4.15 -3.59
C ILE A 117 2.43 -4.47 -3.03
N GLU A 118 3.31 -4.94 -3.90
CA GLU A 118 4.72 -5.03 -3.58
C GLU A 118 5.40 -3.68 -3.86
N PRO A 119 6.10 -3.08 -2.87
CA PRO A 119 6.82 -1.84 -3.05
C PRO A 119 8.07 -2.04 -3.93
N LEU A 120 8.51 -0.98 -4.61
CA LEU A 120 9.71 -1.02 -5.46
C LEU A 120 11.02 -1.16 -4.66
N GLN A 121 10.99 -0.71 -3.41
CA GLN A 121 12.13 -0.73 -2.50
C GLN A 121 11.71 -1.34 -1.16
N PRO A 122 12.64 -1.97 -0.43
CA PRO A 122 12.34 -2.64 0.82
C PRO A 122 11.87 -1.67 1.89
N LEU A 123 10.75 -2.02 2.54
CA LEU A 123 10.18 -1.24 3.63
C LEU A 123 10.87 -1.56 4.95
N GLN A 124 11.40 -0.53 5.60
CA GLN A 124 12.16 -0.66 6.85
C GLN A 124 11.27 -0.80 8.09
N TYR A 125 10.09 -0.16 8.09
CA TYR A 125 9.20 -0.11 9.24
C TYR A 125 7.76 -0.45 8.84
N GLY A 126 7.04 -1.03 9.79
CA GLY A 126 5.62 -1.36 9.63
C GLY A 126 4.72 -0.19 10.05
N LEU A 127 3.55 -0.12 9.44
CA LEU A 127 2.51 0.87 9.74
C LEU A 127 1.16 0.17 9.73
N TYR A 128 0.29 0.50 10.69
CA TYR A 128 -1.12 0.17 10.64
C TYR A 128 -1.92 1.44 10.93
N ARG A 129 -2.80 1.82 10.00
CA ARG A 129 -3.66 2.99 10.11
C ARG A 129 -5.03 2.72 9.51
N CYS A 130 -6.07 3.19 10.20
CA CYS A 130 -7.45 3.18 9.71
C CYS A 130 -7.91 4.62 9.59
N GLU A 131 -8.24 5.05 8.39
CA GLU A 131 -8.57 6.43 8.06
C GLU A 131 -9.79 6.48 7.13
N THR A 132 -10.22 7.71 6.80
CA THR A 132 -11.23 7.97 5.76
C THR A 132 -10.67 7.81 4.33
N HIS A 133 -9.35 7.84 4.21
CA HIS A 133 -8.58 7.81 2.96
C HIS A 133 -7.45 6.79 3.08
N PHE A 134 -7.06 6.17 1.97
CA PHE A 134 -5.86 5.34 1.97
C PHE A 134 -4.61 6.22 2.05
N ILE A 135 -3.69 5.87 2.95
CA ILE A 135 -2.39 6.52 3.07
C ILE A 135 -1.48 5.93 1.99
N THR A 136 -1.14 6.72 0.98
CA THR A 136 -0.28 6.29 -0.14
C THR A 136 1.07 7.01 -0.17
N ASP A 137 1.34 7.86 0.81
CA ASP A 137 2.54 8.70 0.92
C ASP A 137 3.82 7.89 0.74
N PHE A 138 3.90 6.72 1.37
CA PHE A 138 5.02 5.79 1.27
C PHE A 138 5.37 5.40 -0.16
N LEU A 139 4.36 4.95 -0.91
CA LEU A 139 4.54 4.51 -2.28
C LEU A 139 4.79 5.69 -3.22
N GLN A 140 4.18 6.85 -2.94
CA GLN A 140 4.45 8.09 -3.69
C GLN A 140 5.91 8.53 -3.55
N GLN A 141 6.44 8.56 -2.33
CA GLN A 141 7.84 8.91 -2.08
C GLN A 141 8.79 7.96 -2.81
N GLN A 142 8.56 6.65 -2.74
CA GLN A 142 9.39 5.66 -3.45
C GLN A 142 9.42 5.87 -4.98
N ILE A 143 8.30 6.27 -5.58
CA ILE A 143 8.26 6.59 -7.01
C ILE A 143 9.03 7.87 -7.30
N ILE A 144 8.87 8.91 -6.48
CA ILE A 144 9.57 10.19 -6.65
C ILE A 144 11.08 9.96 -6.56
N ASP A 145 11.54 9.23 -5.54
CA ASP A 145 12.96 8.89 -5.36
C ASP A 145 13.50 8.09 -6.54
N SER A 146 12.72 7.12 -7.04
CA SER A 146 13.10 6.32 -8.21
C SER A 146 13.16 7.11 -9.52
N VAL A 147 12.36 8.16 -9.65
CA VAL A 147 12.39 9.09 -10.81
C VAL A 147 13.56 10.07 -10.66
N ASN A 148 13.80 10.55 -9.45
CA ASN A 148 14.92 11.42 -9.15
C ASN A 148 16.25 10.72 -9.35
N ASP A 149 16.37 9.41 -9.09
CA ASP A 149 17.60 8.65 -9.35
C ASP A 149 17.89 8.49 -10.87
N LEU A 150 16.83 8.37 -11.69
CA LEU A 150 16.94 8.35 -13.15
C LEU A 150 17.32 9.72 -13.73
N ASN A 151 16.80 10.80 -13.15
CA ASN A 151 17.15 12.19 -13.51
C ASN A 151 18.46 12.65 -12.85
N ALA A 152 18.89 11.99 -11.77
CA ALA A 152 20.19 12.13 -11.13
C ALA A 152 21.25 11.28 -11.84
N ARG A 153 21.19 11.21 -13.17
CA ARG A 153 22.42 11.34 -13.94
C ARG A 153 23.09 12.61 -13.43
N ARG A 154 24.00 12.46 -12.47
CA ARG A 154 24.79 13.55 -11.92
C ARG A 154 25.63 14.09 -13.07
N TYR A 155 25.13 15.15 -13.71
CA TYR A 155 25.87 15.85 -14.75
C TYR A 155 26.94 16.68 -14.04
N GLY A 156 28.18 16.17 -14.04
CA GLY A 156 29.33 16.95 -13.64
C GLY A 156 29.67 17.93 -14.75
N ILE A 157 29.29 19.20 -14.60
CA ILE A 157 29.78 20.26 -15.48
C ILE A 157 31.14 20.69 -14.92
N MET A 158 32.22 20.37 -15.63
CA MET A 158 33.53 20.97 -15.38
C MET A 158 33.74 22.12 -16.36
N VAL A 159 33.87 23.33 -15.82
CA VAL A 159 34.28 24.52 -16.57
C VAL A 159 35.78 24.68 -16.39
N ILE A 160 36.52 24.67 -17.50
CA ILE A 160 37.96 24.97 -17.53
C ILE A 160 38.07 26.35 -18.18
N ASP A 161 38.53 27.34 -17.40
CA ASP A 161 38.87 28.68 -17.89
C ASP A 161 40.36 28.69 -18.30
N GLY A 162 40.67 29.30 -19.45
CA GLY A 162 42.00 29.31 -20.09
C GLY A 162 42.75 30.63 -19.95
#